data_AF-A0A660Z1U0-F1
#
_entry.id   AF-A0A660Z1U0-F1
#
_cell.length_a   1.000
_cell.length_b   1.000
_cell.length_c   1.000
_cell.angle_alpha   90.00
_cell.angle_beta   90.00
_cell.angle_gamma   90.00
#
_symmetry.space_group_name_H-M   'P 1'
#
loop_
_entity.id
_entity.type
_entity.pdbx_description
1 polymer ?
#
loop_
_entity_poly.entity_id
_entity_poly.type
_entity_poly.pdbx_seq_one_letter_code
_entity_poly.pdbx_strand_id
1 'polypeptide(L)'
;MVTVKEIKSTIAVAIAGAFGFIIALIWKDIIIGAMKLAGFWQEGGFADTTALIIGVIVAIIITIVAVLGILFISKWGGVEKK
;
A
#
# COMPACT_ATOMS: atom_id res chain seq x y z
N MET A 1 -10.40 -13.94 -29.43
CA MET A 1 -11.04 -14.44 -28.20
C MET A 1 -10.08 -14.16 -27.06
N VAL A 2 -10.54 -13.55 -25.97
CA VAL A 2 -9.68 -13.32 -24.80
C VAL A 2 -9.39 -14.66 -24.15
N THR A 3 -8.12 -14.96 -23.94
CA THR A 3 -7.71 -16.22 -23.32
C THR A 3 -7.79 -16.11 -21.79
N VAL A 4 -8.04 -17.22 -21.10
CA VAL A 4 -8.08 -17.27 -19.63
C VAL A 4 -6.76 -16.75 -19.01
N LYS A 5 -5.64 -16.88 -19.73
CA LYS A 5 -4.33 -16.35 -19.31
C LYS A 5 -4.29 -14.83 -19.30
N GLU A 6 -4.84 -14.18 -20.33
CA GLU A 6 -4.92 -12.71 -20.41
C GLU A 6 -5.84 -12.16 -19.32
N ILE A 7 -6.97 -12.84 -19.05
CA ILE A 7 -7.88 -12.46 -17.96
C ILE A 7 -7.15 -12.53 -16.60
N LYS A 8 -6.41 -13.61 -16.34
CA LYS A 8 -5.62 -13.75 -15.10
C LYS A 8 -4.54 -12.69 -14.96
N SER A 9 -3.84 -12.34 -16.05
CA SER A 9 -2.83 -11.28 -16.04
C SER A 9 -3.44 -9.92 -15.73
N THR A 10 -4.57 -9.58 -16.35
CA THR A 10 -5.26 -8.29 -16.11
C THR A 10 -5.75 -8.20 -14.66
N ILE A 11 -6.30 -9.29 -14.12
CA ILE A 11 -6.71 -9.36 -12.71
C ILE A 11 -5.50 -9.17 -11.79
N ALA A 12 -4.36 -9.80 -12.08
CA ALA A 12 -3.15 -9.66 -11.28
C ALA A 12 -2.63 -8.22 -11.27
N VAL A 13 -2.65 -7.53 -12.41
CA VAL A 13 -2.27 -6.11 -12.52
C VAL A 13 -3.22 -5.22 -11.73
N ALA A 14 -4.53 -5.45 -11.82
CA ALA A 14 -5.53 -4.67 -11.07
C ALA A 14 -5.37 -4.86 -9.55
N ILE A 15 -5.15 -6.10 -9.09
CA ILE A 15 -4.90 -6.42 -7.68
C ILE A 15 -3.59 -5.77 -7.21
N ALA A 16 -2.52 -5.86 -8.00
CA ALA A 16 -1.25 -5.22 -7.66
C ALA A 16 -1.40 -3.69 -7.52
N GLY A 17 -2.17 -3.06 -8.42
CA GLY A 17 -2.53 -1.64 -8.32
C GLY A 17 -3.31 -1.30 -7.05
N ALA A 18 -4.27 -2.15 -6.66
CA ALA A 18 -5.04 -1.96 -5.43
C ALA A 18 -4.16 -2.04 -4.17
N PHE A 19 -3.24 -3.01 -4.08
CA PHE A 19 -2.28 -3.08 -2.98
C PHE A 19 -1.33 -1.88 -2.97
N GLY A 20 -0.85 -1.43 -4.14
CA GLY A 20 -0.05 -0.20 -4.25
C GLY A 20 -0.80 1.04 -3.77
N PHE A 21 -2.10 1.14 -4.08
CA PHE A 21 -2.94 2.25 -3.63
C PHE A 21 -3.16 2.24 -2.10
N ILE A 22 -3.36 1.07 -1.49
CA ILE A 22 -3.48 0.94 -0.03
C ILE A 22 -2.20 1.43 0.67
N ILE A 23 -1.03 1.05 0.15
CA ILE A 23 0.26 1.53 0.68
C ILE A 23 0.29 3.06 0.63
N ALA A 24 -0.05 3.66 -0.51
CA ALA A 24 -0.05 5.11 -0.67
C ALA A 24 -0.98 5.82 0.33
N LEU A 25 -2.18 5.29 0.57
CA LEU A 25 -3.13 5.88 1.52
C LEU A 25 -2.62 5.83 2.97
N ILE A 26 -2.03 4.71 3.39
CA ILE A 26 -1.51 4.59 4.77
C ILE A 26 -0.36 5.58 5.01
N TRP A 27 0.56 5.69 4.04
CA TRP A 27 1.67 6.63 4.16
C TRP A 27 1.22 8.09 4.10
N LYS A 28 0.17 8.41 3.33
CA LYS A 28 -0.46 9.74 3.35
C LYS A 28 -0.88 10.14 4.76
N ASP A 29 -1.56 9.26 5.50
CA ASP A 29 -2.06 9.57 6.84
C ASP A 29 -0.91 9.77 7.86
N ILE A 30 0.18 9.02 7.71
CA ILE A 30 1.41 9.21 8.50
C ILE A 30 2.04 10.57 8.21
N ILE A 31 2.15 10.94 6.93
CA ILE A 31 2.73 12.23 6.52
C ILE A 31 1.89 13.38 7.08
N ILE A 32 0.57 13.31 6.98
CA ILE A 32 -0.34 14.31 7.57
C ILE A 32 -0.15 14.39 9.09
N GLY A 33 -0.04 13.24 9.77
CA GLY A 33 0.28 13.19 11.20
C GLY A 33 1.62 13.85 11.55
N ALA A 34 2.66 13.62 10.73
CA ALA A 34 3.98 14.23 10.93
C ALA A 34 3.94 15.73 10.73
N MET A 35 3.28 16.19 9.66
CA MET A 35 3.12 17.62 9.36
C MET A 35 2.34 18.34 10.47
N LYS A 36 1.37 17.67 11.08
CA LYS A 36 0.63 18.21 12.23
C LYS A 36 1.50 18.36 13.46
N LEU A 37 2.28 17.34 13.82
CA LEU A 37 3.22 17.42 14.95
C LEU A 37 4.32 18.47 14.74
N ALA A 38 4.71 18.71 13.49
CA ALA A 38 5.65 19.76 13.12
C ALA A 38 5.03 21.18 13.08
N GLY A 39 3.73 21.32 13.37
CA GLY A 39 3.04 22.61 13.39
C GLY A 39 2.66 23.16 12.01
N PHE A 40 2.93 22.42 10.93
CA PHE A 40 2.62 22.82 9.55
C PHE A 40 1.21 22.44 9.10
N TRP A 41 0.44 21.74 9.94
CA TRP A 41 -0.90 21.25 9.60
C TRP A 41 -1.83 21.22 10.81
N GLN A 42 -3.11 21.55 10.64
CA GLN A 42 -4.06 21.75 11.75
C GLN A 42 -5.16 20.67 11.82
N GLU A 43 -5.48 20.00 10.71
CA GLU A 43 -6.62 19.06 10.62
C GLU A 43 -6.21 17.63 10.21
N GLY A 44 -6.82 16.62 10.81
CA GLY A 44 -6.49 15.21 10.56
C GLY A 44 -5.20 14.75 11.25
N GLY A 45 -4.81 13.48 11.07
CA GLY A 45 -3.55 12.91 11.57
C GLY A 45 -3.50 12.58 13.07
N PHE A 46 -2.38 12.00 13.49
CA PHE A 46 -2.10 11.61 14.87
C PHE A 46 -1.89 12.83 15.77
N ALA A 47 -2.48 12.82 16.97
CA ALA A 47 -2.38 13.92 17.93
C ALA A 47 -1.07 13.89 18.75
N ASP A 48 -0.36 12.77 18.72
CA ASP A 48 0.70 12.47 19.67
C ASP A 48 1.89 11.82 18.96
N THR A 49 3.11 12.15 19.39
CA THR A 49 4.35 11.61 18.79
C THR A 49 4.41 10.09 18.92
N THR A 50 3.91 9.55 20.03
CA THR A 50 3.82 8.10 20.26
C THR A 50 2.89 7.42 19.26
N ALA A 51 1.74 8.03 18.95
CA ALA A 51 0.79 7.49 17.98
C ALA A 51 1.36 7.52 16.55
N LEU A 52 2.16 8.52 16.21
CA LEU A 52 2.87 8.57 14.93
C LEU A 52 3.90 7.44 14.82
N ILE A 53 4.71 7.20 15.85
CA ILE A 53 5.72 6.13 15.85
C ILE A 53 5.04 4.76 15.68
N ILE A 54 3.96 4.51 16.39
CA ILE A 54 3.17 3.26 16.24
C ILE A 54 2.60 3.17 14.83
N GLY A 55 2.05 4.26 14.29
CA GLY A 55 1.53 4.34 12.93
C GLY A 55 2.58 3.96 11.88
N VAL A 56 3.81 4.48 12.01
CA VAL A 56 4.95 4.14 11.13
C VAL A 56 5.28 2.65 11.19
N ILE A 57 5.38 2.07 12.39
CA ILE A 57 5.69 0.64 12.55
C ILE A 57 4.60 -0.21 11.89
N VAL A 58 3.32 0.10 12.14
CA VAL A 58 2.19 -0.61 11.53
C VAL A 58 2.20 -0.47 10.02
N ALA A 59 2.47 0.71 9.48
CA ALA A 59 2.56 0.92 8.03
C ALA A 59 3.69 0.14 7.38
N ILE A 60 4.83 -0.01 8.05
CA ILE A 60 5.93 -0.86 7.58
C ILE A 60 5.45 -2.33 7.50
N ILE A 61 4.79 -2.83 8.53
CA ILE A 61 4.25 -4.20 8.56
C ILE A 61 3.24 -4.40 7.43
N ILE A 62 2.28 -3.49 7.27
CA ILE A 62 1.28 -3.57 6.21
C ILE A 62 1.93 -3.49 4.83
N THR A 63 2.95 -2.65 4.66
CA THR A 63 3.72 -2.56 3.41
C THR A 63 4.38 -3.90 3.08
N ILE A 64 5.00 -4.56 4.06
CA ILE A 64 5.60 -5.89 3.86
C ILE A 64 4.53 -6.90 3.42
N VAL A 65 3.38 -6.94 4.11
CA VAL A 65 2.27 -7.86 3.78
C VAL A 65 1.73 -7.59 2.37
N ALA A 66 1.52 -6.32 2.03
CA ALA A 66 1.03 -5.90 0.71
C ALA A 66 2.02 -6.26 -0.39
N VAL A 67 3.32 -6.04 -0.18
CA VAL A 67 4.37 -6.42 -1.14
C VAL A 67 4.43 -7.94 -1.32
N LEU A 68 4.35 -8.72 -0.24
CA LEU A 68 4.28 -10.18 -0.34
C LEU A 68 3.02 -10.64 -1.10
N GLY A 69 1.88 -10.00 -0.86
CA GLY A 69 0.64 -10.23 -1.61
C GLY A 69 0.77 -9.93 -3.10
N ILE A 70 1.38 -8.80 -3.45
CA ILE A 70 1.69 -8.42 -4.84
C ILE A 70 2.59 -9.47 -5.47
N LEU A 71 3.66 -9.91 -4.79
CA LEU A 71 4.58 -10.93 -5.32
C LEU A 71 3.87 -12.25 -5.59
N PHE A 72 3.03 -12.72 -4.66
CA PHE A 72 2.29 -13.97 -4.82
C PHE A 72 1.28 -13.91 -5.98
N ILE A 73 0.52 -12.81 -6.07
CA ILE A 73 -0.45 -12.58 -7.15
C ILE A 73 0.24 -12.41 -8.50
N SER A 74 1.38 -11.70 -8.55
CA SER A 74 2.17 -11.50 -9.76
C SER A 74 2.72 -12.81 -10.32
N LYS A 75 3.14 -13.71 -9.43
CA LYS A 75 3.56 -15.09 -9.75
C LYS A 75 2.41 -15.92 -10.31
N TRP A 76 1.24 -15.86 -9.69
CA TRP A 76 0.04 -16.59 -10.14
C TRP A 76 -0.52 -16.06 -11.48
N GLY A 77 -0.51 -14.74 -11.67
CA GLY A 77 -0.98 -14.07 -12.88
C GLY A 77 -0.07 -14.25 -14.09
N GLY A 78 1.12 -14.84 -13.91
CA GLY A 78 2.09 -15.04 -14.99
C GLY A 78 2.75 -13.75 -15.48
N VAL A 79 2.72 -12.68 -14.66
CA VAL A 79 3.37 -11.39 -14.97
C VAL A 79 4.90 -11.54 -15.07
N GLU A 80 5.45 -12.58 -14.43
CA GLU A 80 6.89 -12.90 -14.40
C GLU A 80 7.47 -13.49 -15.70
N LYS A 81 6.66 -13.81 -16.72
CA LYS A 81 7.16 -14.34 -18.00
C LYS A 81 7.06 -13.29 -19.10
N LYS A 82 8.03 -12.38 -19.17
CA LYS A 82 8.42 -11.68 -20.39
C LYS A 82 9.90 -11.88 -20.63
#